data_AF-A0A2W1JWL2-F1
#
_entry.id   AF-A0A2W1JWL2-F1
#
_cell.length_a   1.000
_cell.length_b   1.000
_cell.length_c   1.000
_cell.angle_alpha   90.00
_cell.angle_beta   90.00
_cell.angle_gamma   90.00
#
_symmetry.space_group_name_H-M   'P 1'
#
loop_
_entity.id
_entity.type
_entity.pdbx_description
1 polymer ?
#
loop_
_entity_poly.entity_id
_entity_poly.type
_entity_poly.pdbx_seq_one_letter_code
_entity_poly.pdbx_strand_id
1 'polypeptide(L)'
;MVEKQLLVGNYDQAIELSVNKLQKGKNKKSALPYIALLEDAFEKYTHQQERKIELLSLENNTENSEKIYREYRRMIEIQNQIYPLLPLIKANGEEANFYFTNYNEKLVEAKNKHIDELLKSASVEMQKGHKDNYRKAYEIYEEIEKLNPSQEKLFQLKEEAHQKGTYFIYVELTNNTEQIIPQSLESELTNFKTFELDNFWTVYSNVQDSNTVYDYAIYLDFTTIEVSPEQIREVQKELSREVVTGTTYKKDREGNFVRDENGDKIKIDKTETLSGTLSETIQSKQIFVGGIVAYEDLRQQKIIERYPLETTFIFENVYGTFRGDKKVLNDEERKTLGGAQIPFPTSEKMLVDASSLLKENLKNIILAHPIVEDINTDN
;
A
#
# COMPACT_ATOMS: atom_id res chain seq x y z
N MET A 1 10.92 44.95 -7.01
CA MET A 1 10.81 43.48 -7.20
C MET A 1 10.38 43.15 -8.62
N VAL A 2 9.26 43.68 -9.11
CA VAL A 2 8.82 43.50 -10.51
C VAL A 2 9.84 44.04 -11.52
N GLU A 3 10.31 45.29 -11.34
CA GLU A 3 11.37 45.88 -12.18
C GLU A 3 12.64 45.02 -12.24
N LYS A 4 13.02 44.40 -11.11
CA LYS A 4 14.16 43.48 -11.06
C LYS A 4 13.92 42.26 -11.95
N GLN A 5 12.73 41.66 -11.92
CA GLN A 5 12.39 40.51 -12.75
C GLN A 5 12.37 40.87 -14.24
N LEU A 6 11.85 42.06 -14.56
CA LEU A 6 11.84 42.59 -15.92
C LEU A 6 13.26 42.79 -16.46
N LEU A 7 14.18 43.34 -15.65
CA LEU A 7 15.58 43.56 -16.04
C LEU A 7 16.38 42.26 -16.25
N VAL A 8 16.02 41.16 -15.56
CA VAL A 8 16.68 39.86 -15.73
C VAL A 8 15.98 38.95 -16.74
N GLY A 9 14.98 39.46 -17.47
CA GLY A 9 14.26 38.71 -18.50
C GLY A 9 13.24 37.69 -17.97
N ASN A 10 12.89 37.75 -16.69
CA ASN A 10 11.88 36.89 -16.08
C ASN A 10 10.49 37.54 -16.16
N TYR A 11 9.99 37.67 -17.39
CA TYR A 11 8.74 38.39 -17.65
C TYR A 11 7.53 37.68 -17.09
N ASP A 12 7.53 36.34 -17.02
CA ASP A 12 6.43 35.57 -16.44
C ASP A 12 6.18 35.93 -14.97
N GLN A 13 7.25 35.95 -14.17
CA GLN A 13 7.16 36.36 -12.77
C GLN A 13 6.83 37.85 -12.61
N ALA A 14 7.30 38.71 -13.53
CA ALA A 14 6.95 40.12 -13.52
C ALA A 14 5.44 40.35 -13.77
N ILE A 15 4.86 39.59 -14.70
CA ILE A 15 3.42 39.57 -14.99
C ILE A 15 2.65 39.09 -13.77
N GLU A 16 3.00 37.92 -13.21
CA GLU A 16 2.30 37.32 -12.07
C GLU A 16 2.27 38.27 -10.86
N LEU A 17 3.42 38.87 -10.51
CA LEU A 17 3.51 39.82 -9.42
C LEU A 17 2.66 41.08 -9.67
N SER A 18 2.60 41.55 -10.91
CA SER A 18 1.83 42.75 -11.27
C SER A 18 0.33 42.47 -11.27
N VAL A 19 -0.11 41.36 -11.86
CA VAL A 19 -1.49 40.87 -11.82
C VAL A 19 -1.96 40.71 -10.37
N ASN A 20 -1.18 40.05 -9.51
CA ASN A 20 -1.52 39.84 -8.10
C ASN A 20 -1.69 41.17 -7.33
N LYS A 21 -0.90 42.20 -7.67
CA LYS A 21 -1.04 43.53 -7.06
C LYS A 21 -2.29 44.26 -7.55
N LEU A 22 -2.60 44.14 -8.84
CA LEU A 22 -3.78 44.77 -9.46
C LEU A 22 -5.09 44.12 -9.02
N GLN A 23 -5.12 42.80 -8.84
CA GLN A 23 -6.29 42.09 -8.30
C GLN A 23 -6.66 42.55 -6.88
N LYS A 24 -5.68 42.95 -6.05
CA LYS A 24 -5.91 43.48 -4.69
C LYS A 24 -6.47 44.92 -4.66
N GLY A 25 -6.57 45.58 -5.81
CA GLY A 25 -7.19 46.88 -5.95
C GLY A 25 -6.56 47.70 -7.07
N LYS A 26 -7.07 47.53 -8.30
CA LYS A 26 -6.55 48.15 -9.52
C LYS A 26 -6.56 49.69 -9.53
N ASN A 27 -7.46 50.32 -8.75
CA ASN A 27 -7.58 51.79 -8.67
C ASN A 27 -6.77 52.41 -7.52
N LYS A 28 -6.02 51.62 -6.73
CA LYS A 28 -5.22 52.15 -5.61
C LYS A 28 -4.01 52.89 -6.15
N LYS A 29 -3.64 54.02 -5.55
CA LYS A 29 -2.42 54.77 -5.90
C LYS A 29 -1.16 53.89 -5.87
N SER A 30 -1.11 52.93 -4.93
CA SER A 30 -0.01 51.96 -4.81
C SER A 30 0.03 50.91 -5.94
N ALA A 31 -1.06 50.73 -6.69
CA ALA A 31 -1.17 49.76 -7.79
C ALA A 31 -0.83 50.37 -9.16
N LEU A 32 -0.93 51.70 -9.30
CA LEU A 32 -0.69 52.41 -10.56
C LEU A 32 0.68 52.14 -11.21
N PRO A 33 1.81 52.04 -10.46
CA PRO A 33 3.11 51.73 -11.08
C PRO A 33 3.16 50.34 -11.73
N TYR A 34 2.35 49.39 -11.23
CA TYR A 34 2.33 48.02 -11.74
C TYR A 34 1.60 47.89 -13.08
N ILE A 35 0.81 48.89 -13.48
CA ILE A 35 0.10 48.88 -14.76
C ILE A 35 1.10 49.00 -15.91
N ALA A 36 2.02 49.97 -15.84
CA ALA A 36 3.05 50.16 -16.86
C ALA A 36 4.05 48.99 -16.88
N LEU A 37 4.38 48.42 -15.71
CA LEU A 37 5.23 47.24 -15.63
C LEU A 37 4.57 45.98 -16.21
N LEU A 38 3.25 45.84 -16.02
CA LEU A 38 2.48 44.74 -16.62
C LEU A 38 2.41 44.87 -18.14
N GLU A 39 2.18 46.08 -18.66
CA GLU A 39 2.16 46.38 -20.10
C GLU A 39 3.52 46.00 -20.75
N ASP A 40 4.63 46.53 -20.22
CA ASP A 40 5.99 46.25 -20.75
C ASP A 40 6.39 44.77 -20.58
N ALA A 41 6.07 44.15 -19.43
CA ALA A 41 6.37 42.74 -19.21
C ALA A 41 5.56 41.83 -20.15
N PHE A 42 4.30 42.15 -20.40
CA PHE A 42 3.44 41.37 -21.31
C PHE A 42 3.94 41.45 -22.75
N GLU A 43 4.27 42.64 -23.26
CA GLU A 43 4.81 42.80 -24.61
C GLU A 43 6.10 42.00 -24.81
N LYS A 44 7.05 42.14 -23.87
CA LYS A 44 8.33 41.43 -23.91
C LYS A 44 8.18 39.92 -23.76
N TYR A 45 7.28 39.47 -22.88
CA TYR A 45 6.97 38.05 -22.72
C TYR A 45 6.44 37.46 -24.02
N THR A 46 5.42 38.09 -24.63
CA THR A 46 4.79 37.60 -25.86
C THR A 46 5.81 37.46 -26.98
N HIS A 47 6.60 38.50 -27.23
CA HIS A 47 7.65 38.46 -28.25
C HIS A 47 8.74 37.42 -27.95
N GLN A 48 9.12 37.23 -26.68
CA GLN A 48 10.07 36.18 -26.30
C GLN A 48 9.52 34.78 -26.59
N GLN A 49 8.26 34.49 -26.22
CA GLN A 49 7.68 33.17 -26.44
C GLN A 49 7.43 32.89 -27.91
N GLU A 50 7.01 33.87 -28.70
CA GLU A 50 6.84 33.70 -30.15
C GLU A 50 8.16 33.33 -30.83
N ARG A 51 9.26 34.02 -30.48
CA ARG A 51 10.61 33.65 -30.96
C ARG A 51 11.05 32.26 -30.51
N LYS A 52 10.74 31.89 -29.27
CA LYS A 52 11.06 30.57 -28.73
C LYS A 52 10.31 29.48 -29.49
N ILE A 53 9.01 29.67 -29.73
CA ILE A 53 8.18 28.74 -30.50
C ILE A 53 8.69 28.63 -31.94
N GLU A 54 9.07 29.74 -32.58
CA GLU A 54 9.65 29.75 -33.92
C GLU A 54 10.92 28.90 -33.99
N LEU A 55 11.86 29.10 -33.05
CA LEU A 55 13.08 28.31 -32.95
C LEU A 55 12.77 26.81 -32.76
N LEU A 56 11.91 26.47 -31.80
CA LEU A 56 11.51 25.10 -31.51
C LEU A 56 10.83 24.41 -32.71
N SER A 57 10.13 25.18 -33.54
CA SER A 57 9.46 24.68 -34.74
C SER A 57 10.42 24.40 -35.89
N LEU A 58 11.57 25.08 -35.93
CA LEU A 58 12.64 24.86 -36.92
C LEU A 58 13.54 23.68 -36.54
N GLU A 59 13.76 23.47 -35.25
CA GLU A 59 14.42 22.29 -34.71
C GLU A 59 13.51 21.07 -34.93
N ASN A 60 13.82 20.24 -35.93
CA ASN A 60 13.05 19.03 -36.28
C ASN A 60 13.23 17.91 -35.23
N ASN A 61 12.92 18.20 -33.97
CA ASN A 61 13.00 17.31 -32.82
C ASN A 61 11.58 17.03 -32.29
N THR A 62 11.23 15.76 -32.19
CA THR A 62 9.98 15.26 -31.63
C THR A 62 9.72 15.79 -30.20
N GLU A 63 10.73 15.94 -29.36
CA GLU A 63 10.53 16.47 -27.99
C GLU A 63 10.08 17.94 -27.95
N ASN A 64 10.14 18.66 -29.07
CA ASN A 64 9.76 20.06 -29.11
C ASN A 64 8.25 20.29 -29.21
N SER A 65 7.45 19.29 -29.61
CA SER A 65 5.99 19.44 -29.69
C SER A 65 5.36 19.73 -28.33
N GLU A 66 5.83 19.03 -27.28
CA GLU A 66 5.39 19.24 -25.90
C GLU A 66 5.70 20.67 -25.45
N LYS A 67 6.93 21.11 -25.71
CA LYS A 67 7.39 22.46 -25.34
C LYS A 67 6.53 23.52 -26.02
N ILE A 68 6.30 23.39 -27.33
CA ILE A 68 5.46 24.32 -28.10
C ILE A 68 4.02 24.35 -27.55
N TYR A 69 3.43 23.18 -27.27
CA TYR A 69 2.11 23.08 -26.65
C TYR A 69 2.06 23.82 -25.29
N ARG A 70 3.05 23.59 -24.42
CA ARG A 70 3.17 24.24 -23.11
C ARG A 70 3.30 25.76 -23.24
N GLU A 71 4.08 26.26 -24.20
CA GLU A 71 4.23 27.70 -24.43
C GLU A 71 2.91 28.35 -24.87
N TYR A 72 2.21 27.79 -25.86
CA TYR A 72 0.90 28.32 -26.28
C TYR A 72 -0.11 28.31 -25.12
N ARG A 73 -0.15 27.22 -24.34
CA ARG A 73 -1.03 27.12 -23.16
C ARG A 73 -0.73 28.24 -22.17
N ARG A 74 0.55 28.49 -21.87
CA ARG A 74 0.97 29.54 -20.94
C ARG A 74 0.65 30.93 -21.45
N MET A 75 0.87 31.21 -22.74
CA MET A 75 0.50 32.49 -23.36
C MET A 75 -1.00 32.76 -23.20
N ILE A 76 -1.85 31.77 -23.48
CA ILE A 76 -3.31 31.88 -23.31
C ILE A 76 -3.68 32.11 -21.83
N GLU A 77 -3.07 31.38 -20.90
CA GLU A 77 -3.28 31.58 -19.45
C GLU A 77 -2.96 33.01 -19.02
N ILE A 78 -1.83 33.57 -19.46
CA ILE A 78 -1.44 34.95 -19.14
C ILE A 78 -2.45 35.95 -19.71
N GLN A 79 -2.89 35.78 -20.96
CA GLN A 79 -3.93 36.65 -21.53
C GLN A 79 -5.22 36.60 -20.68
N ASN A 80 -5.62 35.42 -20.23
CA ASN A 80 -6.80 35.22 -19.37
C ASN A 80 -6.64 35.77 -17.96
N GLN A 81 -5.41 35.92 -17.45
CA GLN A 81 -5.14 36.59 -16.17
C GLN A 81 -5.27 38.13 -16.29
N ILE A 82 -4.91 38.69 -17.44
CA ILE A 82 -4.92 40.14 -17.69
C ILE A 82 -6.32 40.62 -18.10
N TYR A 83 -7.03 39.86 -18.94
CA TYR A 83 -8.33 40.26 -19.51
C TYR A 83 -9.35 40.77 -18.47
N PRO A 84 -9.55 40.12 -17.30
CA PRO A 84 -10.52 40.57 -16.29
C PRO A 84 -10.13 41.88 -15.59
N LEU A 85 -8.87 42.32 -15.70
CA LEU A 85 -8.38 43.54 -15.06
C LEU A 85 -8.71 44.78 -15.88
N LEU A 86 -8.97 44.63 -17.17
CA LEU A 86 -9.24 45.72 -18.10
C LEU A 86 -10.59 46.41 -17.81
N PRO A 87 -10.73 47.70 -18.13
CA PRO A 87 -9.66 48.62 -18.55
C PRO A 87 -8.72 48.97 -17.38
N LEU A 88 -7.47 49.32 -17.71
CA LEU A 88 -6.44 49.75 -16.76
C LEU A 88 -5.92 51.14 -17.14
N ILE A 89 -5.98 52.10 -16.22
CA ILE A 89 -5.54 53.48 -16.44
C ILE A 89 -4.23 53.74 -15.70
N LYS A 90 -3.19 54.12 -16.46
CA LYS A 90 -1.87 54.45 -15.96
C LYS A 90 -1.89 55.73 -15.12
N ALA A 91 -0.83 55.96 -14.34
CA ALA A 91 -0.72 57.14 -13.48
C ALA A 91 -0.77 58.48 -14.23
N ASN A 92 -0.40 58.48 -15.51
CA ASN A 92 -0.45 59.65 -16.40
C ASN A 92 -1.83 59.87 -17.04
N GLY A 93 -2.83 59.03 -16.73
CA GLY A 93 -4.19 59.11 -17.28
C GLY A 93 -4.39 58.39 -18.61
N GLU A 94 -3.35 57.79 -19.18
CA GLU A 94 -3.46 56.98 -20.40
C GLU A 94 -3.97 55.57 -20.09
N GLU A 95 -4.75 54.99 -20.99
CA GLU A 95 -5.13 53.58 -20.91
C GLU A 95 -3.94 52.69 -21.28
N ALA A 96 -3.73 51.61 -20.52
CA ALA A 96 -2.73 50.60 -20.83
C ALA A 96 -3.22 49.72 -21.98
N ASN A 97 -2.36 49.51 -22.97
CA ASN A 97 -2.70 48.82 -24.19
C ASN A 97 -2.12 47.39 -24.19
N PHE A 98 -2.99 46.40 -24.37
CA PHE A 98 -2.62 44.99 -24.42
C PHE A 98 -3.05 44.39 -25.75
N TYR A 99 -2.08 43.95 -26.56
CA TYR A 99 -2.34 43.27 -27.82
C TYR A 99 -2.57 41.78 -27.57
N PHE A 100 -3.82 41.34 -27.60
CA PHE A 100 -4.18 39.94 -27.44
C PHE A 100 -4.24 39.24 -28.79
N THR A 101 -3.56 38.10 -28.90
CA THR A 101 -3.58 37.23 -30.08
C THR A 101 -4.36 35.96 -29.77
N ASN A 102 -5.16 35.51 -30.73
CA ASN A 102 -5.87 34.24 -30.61
C ASN A 102 -4.93 33.08 -30.97
N TYR A 103 -4.47 32.34 -29.97
CA TYR A 103 -3.61 31.16 -30.14
C TYR A 103 -4.38 29.84 -30.08
N ASN A 104 -5.72 29.85 -30.05
CA ASN A 104 -6.51 28.63 -29.82
C ASN A 104 -6.28 27.56 -30.89
N GLU A 105 -6.26 27.94 -32.17
CA GLU A 105 -6.00 27.00 -33.27
C GLU A 105 -4.58 26.42 -33.15
N LYS A 106 -3.57 27.29 -32.95
CA LYS A 106 -2.17 26.89 -32.77
C LYS A 106 -1.96 25.98 -31.55
N LEU A 107 -2.69 26.22 -30.45
CA LEU A 107 -2.68 25.36 -29.27
C LEU A 107 -3.22 23.97 -29.61
N VAL A 108 -4.35 23.89 -30.31
CA VAL A 108 -4.97 22.62 -30.71
C VAL A 108 -4.05 21.85 -31.66
N GLU A 109 -3.45 22.52 -32.64
CA GLU A 109 -2.48 21.93 -33.56
C GLU A 109 -1.25 21.39 -32.82
N ALA A 110 -0.65 22.19 -31.92
CA ALA A 110 0.49 21.76 -31.12
C ALA A 110 0.16 20.58 -30.21
N LYS A 111 -1.03 20.59 -29.59
CA LYS A 111 -1.53 19.48 -28.78
C LYS A 111 -1.66 18.19 -29.60
N ASN A 112 -2.31 18.27 -30.76
CA ASN A 112 -2.52 17.11 -31.62
C ASN A 112 -1.19 16.55 -32.14
N LYS A 113 -0.25 17.43 -32.55
CA LYS A 113 1.10 17.02 -32.94
C LYS A 113 1.82 16.29 -31.81
N HIS A 114 1.74 16.81 -30.59
CA HIS A 114 2.35 16.18 -29.43
C HIS A 114 1.74 14.80 -29.14
N ILE A 115 0.42 14.67 -29.18
CA ILE A 115 -0.28 13.38 -29.04
C ILE A 115 0.16 12.38 -30.13
N ASP A 116 0.25 12.81 -31.39
CA ASP A 116 0.69 11.95 -32.49
C ASP A 116 2.12 11.42 -32.29
N GLU A 117 2.99 12.23 -31.69
CA GLU A 117 4.37 11.85 -31.39
C GLU A 117 4.45 10.90 -30.19
N LEU A 118 3.65 11.12 -29.15
CA LEU A 118 3.49 10.17 -28.05
C LEU A 118 2.96 8.82 -28.54
N LEU A 119 1.95 8.81 -29.43
CA LEU A 119 1.43 7.59 -30.03
C LEU A 119 2.50 6.82 -30.82
N LYS A 120 3.35 7.53 -31.57
CA LYS A 120 4.50 6.91 -32.27
C LYS A 120 5.49 6.32 -31.27
N SER A 121 5.81 7.05 -30.20
CA SER A 121 6.72 6.59 -29.14
C SER A 121 6.19 5.32 -28.47
N ALA A 122 4.93 5.32 -28.06
CA ALA A 122 4.27 4.15 -27.48
C ALA A 122 4.27 2.95 -28.45
N SER A 123 4.03 3.18 -29.74
CA SER A 123 4.11 2.12 -30.76
C SER A 123 5.50 1.53 -30.88
N VAL A 124 6.56 2.36 -30.81
CA VAL A 124 7.96 1.88 -30.80
C VAL A 124 8.23 1.03 -29.57
N GLU A 125 7.78 1.45 -28.39
CA GLU A 125 7.92 0.63 -27.17
C GLU A 125 7.16 -0.71 -27.29
N MET A 126 5.92 -0.71 -27.80
CA MET A 126 5.16 -1.94 -28.05
C MET A 126 5.88 -2.90 -29.01
N GLN A 127 6.58 -2.39 -30.02
CA GLN A 127 7.28 -3.20 -31.02
C GLN A 127 8.53 -3.91 -30.46
N LYS A 128 9.12 -3.42 -29.37
CA LYS A 128 10.32 -4.03 -28.76
C LYS A 128 10.06 -5.40 -28.16
N GLY A 129 8.82 -5.70 -27.76
CA GLY A 129 8.42 -7.06 -27.39
C GLY A 129 8.78 -7.51 -25.97
N HIS A 130 9.28 -6.63 -25.11
CA HIS A 130 9.59 -6.95 -23.71
C HIS A 130 8.58 -6.33 -22.75
N LYS A 131 8.35 -6.97 -21.60
CA LYS A 131 7.37 -6.53 -20.59
C LYS A 131 7.59 -5.09 -20.14
N ASP A 132 8.82 -4.68 -19.88
CA ASP A 132 9.11 -3.30 -19.46
C ASP A 132 8.83 -2.27 -20.56
N ASN A 133 8.96 -2.63 -21.83
CA ASN A 133 8.57 -1.73 -22.91
C ASN A 133 7.06 -1.60 -23.01
N TYR A 134 6.31 -2.68 -22.79
CA TYR A 134 4.85 -2.60 -22.70
C TYR A 134 4.40 -1.70 -21.53
N ARG A 135 5.10 -1.75 -20.39
CA ARG A 135 4.85 -0.84 -19.25
C ARG A 135 5.11 0.62 -19.61
N LYS A 136 6.23 0.92 -20.27
CA LYS A 136 6.53 2.27 -20.79
C LYS A 136 5.47 2.75 -21.78
N ALA A 137 5.00 1.88 -22.67
CA ALA A 137 3.92 2.21 -23.59
C ALA A 137 2.61 2.55 -22.85
N TYR A 138 2.29 1.79 -21.79
CA TYR A 138 1.13 2.06 -20.93
C TYR A 138 1.21 3.46 -20.30
N GLU A 139 2.35 3.82 -19.73
CA GLU A 139 2.59 5.14 -19.12
C GLU A 139 2.41 6.28 -20.15
N ILE A 140 2.92 6.10 -21.37
CA ILE A 140 2.72 7.07 -22.46
C ILE A 140 1.24 7.20 -22.82
N TYR A 141 0.49 6.09 -22.85
CA TYR A 141 -0.95 6.14 -23.09
C TYR A 141 -1.71 6.86 -21.97
N GLU A 142 -1.29 6.74 -20.71
CA GLU A 142 -1.86 7.53 -19.61
C GLU A 142 -1.59 9.03 -19.77
N GLU A 143 -0.43 9.41 -20.29
CA GLU A 143 -0.13 10.80 -20.63
C GLU A 143 -1.05 11.33 -21.73
N ILE A 144 -1.25 10.55 -22.79
CA ILE A 144 -2.18 10.90 -23.88
C ILE A 144 -3.62 11.05 -23.33
N GLU A 145 -4.04 10.18 -22.41
CA GLU A 145 -5.38 10.22 -21.82
C GLU A 145 -5.61 11.52 -21.04
N LYS A 146 -4.59 11.99 -20.30
CA LYS A 146 -4.65 13.29 -19.61
C LYS A 146 -4.78 14.47 -20.58
N LEU A 147 -4.18 14.37 -21.77
CA LEU A 147 -4.26 15.41 -22.81
C LEU A 147 -5.56 15.36 -23.62
N ASN A 148 -6.14 14.16 -23.78
CA ASN A 148 -7.34 13.92 -24.58
C ASN A 148 -8.17 12.73 -24.05
N PRO A 149 -9.02 12.91 -23.02
CA PRO A 149 -9.76 11.82 -22.39
C PRO A 149 -10.81 11.14 -23.29
N SER A 150 -11.25 11.78 -24.37
CA SER A 150 -12.37 11.32 -25.20
C SER A 150 -11.96 10.32 -26.31
N GLN A 151 -10.76 9.76 -26.27
CA GLN A 151 -10.26 8.89 -27.34
C GLN A 151 -10.57 7.41 -27.06
N GLU A 152 -11.68 6.90 -27.60
CA GLU A 152 -12.14 5.51 -27.40
C GLU A 152 -11.07 4.44 -27.70
N LYS A 153 -10.23 4.67 -28.71
CA LYS A 153 -9.15 3.74 -29.10
C LYS A 153 -8.03 3.64 -28.05
N LEU A 154 -7.86 4.65 -27.21
CA LEU A 154 -6.78 4.70 -26.22
C LEU A 154 -6.98 3.65 -25.13
N PHE A 155 -8.22 3.41 -24.72
CA PHE A 155 -8.55 2.37 -23.74
C PHE A 155 -8.07 0.98 -24.20
N GLN A 156 -8.33 0.63 -25.47
CA GLN A 156 -7.89 -0.67 -26.02
C GLN A 156 -6.37 -0.79 -26.07
N LEU A 157 -5.66 0.28 -26.42
CA LEU A 157 -4.20 0.30 -26.47
C LEU A 157 -3.58 0.19 -25.06
N LYS A 158 -4.18 0.85 -24.06
CA LYS A 158 -3.80 0.72 -22.65
C LYS A 158 -3.98 -0.71 -22.16
N GLU A 159 -5.15 -1.30 -22.42
CA GLU A 159 -5.45 -2.68 -22.02
C GLU A 159 -4.49 -3.68 -22.68
N GLU A 160 -4.19 -3.52 -23.96
CA GLU A 160 -3.23 -4.37 -24.67
C GLU A 160 -1.82 -4.25 -24.06
N ALA A 161 -1.35 -3.03 -23.81
CA ALA A 161 -0.06 -2.79 -23.17
C ALA A 161 -0.01 -3.36 -21.75
N HIS A 162 -1.10 -3.19 -21.00
CA HIS A 162 -1.25 -3.73 -19.65
C HIS A 162 -1.15 -5.25 -19.63
N GLN A 163 -1.95 -5.94 -20.44
CA GLN A 163 -1.94 -7.39 -20.55
C GLN A 163 -0.57 -7.92 -20.96
N LYS A 164 0.09 -7.30 -21.95
CA LYS A 164 1.41 -7.73 -22.41
C LYS A 164 2.53 -7.44 -21.40
N GLY A 165 2.41 -6.36 -20.62
CA GLY A 165 3.37 -5.99 -19.57
C GLY A 165 3.16 -6.71 -18.24
N THR A 166 2.03 -7.41 -18.08
CA THR A 166 1.67 -8.15 -16.86
C THR A 166 2.37 -9.50 -16.81
N TYR A 167 2.97 -9.84 -15.68
CA TYR A 167 3.43 -11.20 -15.39
C TYR A 167 2.26 -12.07 -14.97
N PHE A 168 2.08 -13.20 -15.65
CA PHE A 168 1.10 -14.21 -15.27
C PHE A 168 1.81 -15.35 -14.55
N ILE A 169 1.45 -15.55 -13.28
CA ILE A 169 2.07 -16.56 -12.42
C ILE A 169 1.04 -17.66 -12.16
N TYR A 170 1.40 -18.87 -12.55
CA TYR A 170 0.60 -20.06 -12.26
C TYR A 170 0.89 -20.54 -10.83
N VAL A 171 -0.14 -20.92 -10.09
CA VAL A 171 -0.01 -21.45 -8.73
C VAL A 171 -0.64 -22.83 -8.68
N GLU A 172 0.14 -23.81 -8.24
CA GLU A 172 -0.31 -25.19 -8.11
C GLU A 172 0.09 -25.74 -6.75
N LEU A 173 -0.78 -26.57 -6.17
CA LEU A 173 -0.51 -27.30 -4.95
C LEU A 173 -0.49 -28.80 -5.26
N THR A 174 0.62 -29.45 -4.91
CA THR A 174 0.80 -30.89 -5.06
C THR A 174 0.87 -31.56 -3.69
N ASN A 175 0.04 -32.58 -3.49
CA ASN A 175 0.08 -33.39 -2.29
C ASN A 175 0.90 -34.66 -2.52
N ASN A 176 2.13 -34.70 -2.03
CA ASN A 176 3.00 -35.88 -2.08
C ASN A 176 2.99 -36.66 -0.75
N THR A 177 1.90 -36.57 0.02
CA THR A 177 1.74 -37.25 1.31
C THR A 177 0.68 -38.35 1.25
N GLU A 178 0.63 -39.21 2.28
CA GLU A 178 -0.42 -40.23 2.41
C GLU A 178 -1.73 -39.66 2.99
N GLN A 179 -1.75 -38.39 3.41
CA GLN A 179 -2.90 -37.75 4.03
C GLN A 179 -3.76 -37.06 2.96
N ILE A 180 -5.08 -37.02 3.18
CA ILE A 180 -6.00 -36.30 2.29
C ILE A 180 -5.97 -34.81 2.65
N ILE A 181 -5.66 -33.95 1.68
CA ILE A 181 -5.79 -32.50 1.82
C ILE A 181 -7.25 -32.11 1.54
N PRO A 182 -7.93 -31.42 2.48
CA PRO A 182 -9.27 -30.88 2.22
C PRO A 182 -9.26 -29.84 1.09
N GLN A 183 -10.24 -29.91 0.18
CA GLN A 183 -10.37 -28.96 -0.94
C GLN A 183 -10.43 -27.49 -0.48
N SER A 184 -10.98 -27.23 0.71
CA SER A 184 -11.01 -25.89 1.30
C SER A 184 -9.61 -25.34 1.58
N LEU A 185 -8.70 -26.19 2.06
CA LEU A 185 -7.31 -25.81 2.34
C LEU A 185 -6.55 -25.55 1.04
N GLU A 186 -6.71 -26.43 0.05
CA GLU A 186 -6.13 -26.25 -1.28
C GLU A 186 -6.58 -24.94 -1.93
N SER A 187 -7.89 -24.65 -1.87
CA SER A 187 -8.45 -23.41 -2.40
C SER A 187 -7.94 -22.17 -1.65
N GLU A 188 -7.75 -22.27 -0.33
CA GLU A 188 -7.25 -21.16 0.49
C GLU A 188 -5.78 -20.85 0.20
N LEU A 189 -4.95 -21.88 0.03
CA LEU A 189 -3.52 -21.73 -0.22
C LEU A 189 -3.22 -21.32 -1.67
N THR A 190 -4.04 -21.74 -2.64
CA THR A 190 -3.83 -21.40 -4.06
C THR A 190 -4.50 -20.10 -4.49
N ASN A 191 -5.42 -19.54 -3.67
CA ASN A 191 -6.08 -18.27 -3.97
C ASN A 191 -5.26 -17.06 -3.51
N PHE A 192 -4.25 -16.72 -4.31
CA PHE A 192 -3.29 -15.64 -4.02
C PHE A 192 -3.89 -14.24 -4.00
N LYS A 193 -5.08 -14.03 -4.60
CA LYS A 193 -5.82 -12.77 -4.49
C LYS A 193 -6.11 -12.40 -3.03
N THR A 194 -6.30 -13.40 -2.17
CA THR A 194 -6.57 -13.21 -0.73
C THR A 194 -5.32 -12.88 0.09
N PHE A 195 -4.14 -12.92 -0.52
CA PHE A 195 -2.88 -12.59 0.13
C PHE A 195 -2.54 -11.10 -0.03
N GLU A 196 -3.30 -10.36 -0.85
CA GLU A 196 -3.04 -8.96 -1.23
C GLU A 196 -1.66 -8.80 -1.92
N LEU A 197 -1.26 -9.82 -2.67
CA LEU A 197 0.01 -9.86 -3.42
C LEU A 197 -0.16 -9.37 -4.87
N ASP A 198 -1.39 -9.34 -5.38
CA ASP A 198 -1.70 -8.82 -6.70
C ASP A 198 -1.29 -7.34 -6.77
N ASN A 199 -0.49 -7.01 -7.78
CA ASN A 199 -0.18 -5.63 -8.12
C ASN A 199 -0.62 -5.35 -9.55
N PHE A 200 -0.50 -4.10 -9.98
CA PHE A 200 -0.94 -3.70 -11.31
C PHE A 200 -0.28 -4.51 -12.43
N TRP A 201 0.93 -5.04 -12.24
CA TRP A 201 1.70 -5.75 -13.27
C TRP A 201 1.87 -7.26 -13.01
N THR A 202 1.17 -7.83 -12.03
CA THR A 202 1.33 -9.23 -11.64
C THR A 202 0.01 -9.84 -11.29
N VAL A 203 -0.34 -10.94 -11.95
CA VAL A 203 -1.58 -11.68 -11.74
C VAL A 203 -1.26 -13.13 -11.41
N TYR A 204 -1.80 -13.61 -10.30
CA TYR A 204 -1.72 -15.01 -9.90
C TYR A 204 -2.99 -15.76 -10.30
N SER A 205 -2.84 -16.97 -10.81
CA SER A 205 -3.96 -17.86 -11.16
C SER A 205 -3.66 -19.28 -10.75
N ASN A 206 -4.67 -19.95 -10.18
CA ASN A 206 -4.65 -21.38 -9.89
C ASN A 206 -5.47 -22.20 -10.91
N VAL A 207 -6.01 -21.55 -11.94
CA VAL A 207 -6.75 -22.21 -13.03
C VAL A 207 -5.96 -22.05 -14.31
N GLN A 208 -5.63 -23.17 -14.95
CA GLN A 208 -4.99 -23.14 -16.26
C GLN A 208 -5.98 -22.64 -17.30
N ASP A 209 -5.69 -21.48 -17.90
CA ASP A 209 -6.45 -20.92 -19.01
C ASP A 209 -5.65 -21.11 -20.29
N SER A 210 -6.23 -21.78 -21.28
CA SER A 210 -5.54 -22.05 -22.56
C SER A 210 -5.24 -20.78 -23.36
N ASN A 211 -5.86 -19.65 -23.01
CA ASN A 211 -5.61 -18.36 -23.66
C ASN A 211 -4.53 -17.52 -22.96
N THR A 212 -4.07 -17.95 -21.78
CA THR A 212 -3.08 -17.21 -20.98
C THR A 212 -1.73 -17.90 -21.05
N VAL A 213 -0.69 -17.15 -21.44
CA VAL A 213 0.69 -17.63 -21.41
C VAL A 213 1.30 -17.23 -20.07
N TYR A 214 1.56 -18.22 -19.23
CA TYR A 214 2.19 -18.04 -17.93
C TYR A 214 3.71 -17.85 -18.08
N ASP A 215 4.25 -16.89 -17.33
CA ASP A 215 5.68 -16.58 -17.32
C ASP A 215 6.42 -17.42 -16.27
N TYR A 216 5.79 -17.59 -15.11
CA TYR A 216 6.34 -18.31 -13.98
C TYR A 216 5.30 -19.23 -13.34
N ALA A 217 5.78 -20.19 -12.56
CA ALA A 217 4.94 -21.01 -11.69
C ALA A 217 5.47 -21.01 -10.25
N ILE A 218 4.53 -21.09 -9.31
CA ILE A 218 4.78 -21.34 -7.89
C ILE A 218 4.14 -22.68 -7.56
N TYR A 219 4.99 -23.65 -7.20
CA TYR A 219 4.55 -24.97 -6.76
C TYR A 219 4.61 -25.07 -5.25
N LEU A 220 3.50 -25.48 -4.66
CA LEU A 220 3.37 -25.79 -3.24
C LEU A 220 3.38 -27.32 -3.08
N ASP A 221 4.54 -27.89 -2.82
CA ASP A 221 4.72 -29.33 -2.71
C ASP A 221 4.70 -29.75 -1.25
N PHE A 222 3.61 -30.34 -0.78
CA PHE A 222 3.56 -30.93 0.56
C PHE A 222 4.24 -32.30 0.55
N THR A 223 5.30 -32.45 1.34
CA THR A 223 6.12 -33.65 1.41
C THR A 223 5.86 -34.47 2.66
N THR A 224 5.35 -33.84 3.72
CA THR A 224 5.16 -34.50 5.03
C THR A 224 3.95 -33.93 5.75
N ILE A 225 3.03 -34.80 6.15
CA ILE A 225 1.97 -34.48 7.11
C ILE A 225 2.01 -35.56 8.20
N GLU A 226 2.44 -35.17 9.40
CA GLU A 226 2.58 -36.06 10.54
C GLU A 226 1.61 -35.66 11.64
N VAL A 227 0.83 -36.61 12.13
CA VAL A 227 -0.12 -36.40 13.22
C VAL A 227 0.38 -37.16 14.43
N SER A 228 0.53 -36.48 15.57
CA SER A 228 0.93 -37.17 16.79
C SER A 228 -0.16 -38.09 17.30
N PRO A 229 0.20 -39.12 18.09
CA PRO A 229 -0.76 -39.79 18.94
C PRO A 229 -1.51 -38.81 19.84
N GLU A 230 -2.71 -39.19 20.23
CA GLU A 230 -3.51 -38.49 21.24
C GLU A 230 -2.86 -38.66 22.60
N GLN A 231 -2.56 -37.55 23.27
CA GLN A 231 -1.92 -37.55 24.59
C GLN A 231 -2.87 -36.99 25.63
N ILE A 232 -2.97 -37.70 26.76
CA ILE A 232 -3.68 -37.24 27.95
C ILE A 232 -2.67 -37.25 29.10
N ARG A 233 -2.41 -36.08 29.68
CA ARG A 233 -1.51 -35.92 30.83
C ARG A 233 -2.27 -35.34 32.00
N GLU A 234 -2.15 -35.99 33.15
CA GLU A 234 -2.67 -35.47 34.41
C GLU A 234 -1.54 -34.80 35.21
N VAL A 235 -1.81 -33.60 35.72
CA VAL A 235 -0.88 -32.82 36.53
C VAL A 235 -1.59 -32.41 37.81
N GLN A 236 -0.95 -32.67 38.95
CA GLN A 236 -1.41 -32.19 40.25
C GLN A 236 -0.51 -31.06 40.72
N LYS A 237 -1.13 -29.94 41.10
CA LYS A 237 -0.47 -28.76 41.63
C LYS A 237 -0.98 -28.50 43.04
N GLU A 238 -0.09 -28.58 44.01
CA GLU A 238 -0.36 -28.12 45.37
C GLU A 238 -0.25 -26.59 45.41
N LEU A 239 -1.37 -25.93 45.70
CA LEU A 239 -1.45 -24.48 45.80
C LEU A 239 -1.49 -24.08 47.27
N SER A 240 -0.64 -23.14 47.66
CA SER A 240 -0.68 -22.47 48.96
C SER A 240 -0.42 -20.99 48.77
N ARG A 241 -1.37 -20.13 49.14
CA ARG A 241 -1.26 -18.68 48.99
C ARG A 241 -1.83 -17.98 50.21
N GLU A 242 -1.20 -16.88 50.62
CA GLU A 242 -1.77 -15.98 51.61
C GLU A 242 -2.84 -15.12 50.97
N VAL A 243 -4.06 -15.22 51.50
CA VAL A 243 -5.20 -14.44 51.02
C VAL A 243 -5.66 -13.53 52.15
N VAL A 244 -5.91 -12.26 51.83
CA VAL A 244 -6.49 -11.31 52.77
C VAL A 244 -7.96 -11.69 53.00
N THR A 245 -8.29 -12.19 54.19
CA THR A 245 -9.64 -12.64 54.55
C THR A 245 -10.46 -11.56 55.26
N GLY A 246 -9.82 -10.47 55.67
CA GLY A 246 -10.48 -9.31 56.26
C GLY A 246 -9.47 -8.28 56.76
N THR A 247 -9.96 -7.27 57.50
CA THR A 247 -9.10 -6.29 58.19
C THR A 247 -9.26 -6.48 59.70
N THR A 248 -8.14 -6.49 60.42
CA THR A 248 -8.11 -6.44 61.89
C THR A 248 -7.45 -5.15 62.36
N TYR A 249 -7.63 -4.77 63.62
CA TYR A 249 -7.00 -3.58 64.15
C TYR A 249 -5.66 -3.92 64.78
N LYS A 250 -4.62 -3.14 64.45
CA LYS A 250 -3.28 -3.29 65.02
C LYS A 250 -3.34 -3.07 66.54
N LYS A 251 -2.75 -4.00 67.31
CA LYS A 251 -2.62 -3.88 68.77
C LYS A 251 -1.15 -3.77 69.16
N ASP A 252 -0.86 -3.02 70.23
CA ASP A 252 0.47 -2.94 70.82
C ASP A 252 0.77 -4.14 71.73
N ARG A 253 1.96 -4.17 72.35
CA ARG A 253 2.41 -5.27 73.23
C ARG A 253 1.57 -5.44 74.49
N GLU A 254 0.79 -4.42 74.86
CA GLU A 254 -0.07 -4.40 76.04
C GLU A 254 -1.53 -4.72 75.69
N GLY A 255 -1.83 -4.91 74.39
CA GLY A 255 -3.15 -5.27 73.89
C GLY A 255 -4.05 -4.08 73.55
N ASN A 256 -3.53 -2.85 73.61
CA ASN A 256 -4.28 -1.64 73.24
C ASN A 256 -4.28 -1.44 71.73
N PHE A 257 -5.35 -0.86 71.19
CA PHE A 257 -5.44 -0.54 69.77
C PHE A 257 -4.47 0.59 69.41
N VAL A 258 -3.62 0.36 68.41
CA VAL A 258 -2.77 1.40 67.85
C VAL A 258 -3.65 2.34 67.02
N ARG A 259 -3.59 3.63 67.36
CA ARG A 259 -4.34 4.70 66.71
C ARG A 259 -3.41 5.54 65.83
N ASP A 260 -3.95 6.10 64.75
CA ASP A 260 -3.25 7.08 63.92
C ASP A 260 -3.25 8.48 64.57
N GLU A 261 -2.67 9.45 63.87
CA GLU A 261 -2.55 10.84 64.33
C GLU A 261 -3.91 11.53 64.56
N ASN A 262 -5.00 11.00 63.99
CA ASN A 262 -6.36 11.51 64.15
C ASN A 262 -7.15 10.77 65.27
N GLY A 263 -6.54 9.75 65.89
CA GLY A 263 -7.15 8.95 66.95
C GLY A 263 -7.96 7.75 66.45
N ASP A 264 -7.93 7.47 65.14
CA ASP A 264 -8.63 6.36 64.50
C ASP A 264 -7.79 5.08 64.54
N LYS A 265 -8.44 3.92 64.67
CA LYS A 265 -7.74 2.64 64.80
C LYS A 265 -7.11 2.23 63.47
N ILE A 266 -5.82 1.89 63.49
CA ILE A 266 -5.10 1.43 62.30
C ILE A 266 -5.57 0.02 61.94
N LYS A 267 -6.11 -0.14 60.73
CA LYS A 267 -6.46 -1.43 60.14
C LYS A 267 -5.22 -2.06 59.52
N ILE A 268 -5.03 -3.34 59.78
CA ILE A 268 -4.04 -4.20 59.13
C ILE A 268 -4.77 -5.35 58.46
N ASP A 269 -4.25 -5.80 57.33
CA ASP A 269 -4.82 -6.94 56.62
C ASP A 269 -4.65 -8.21 57.46
N LYS A 270 -5.77 -8.92 57.66
CA LYS A 270 -5.75 -10.26 58.22
C LYS A 270 -5.53 -11.21 57.05
N THR A 271 -4.32 -11.75 56.95
CA THR A 271 -4.00 -12.80 55.99
C THR A 271 -4.26 -14.17 56.61
N GLU A 272 -4.82 -15.08 55.83
CA GLU A 272 -4.85 -16.50 56.15
C GLU A 272 -4.18 -17.26 55.00
N THR A 273 -3.34 -18.22 55.34
CA THR A 273 -2.75 -19.12 54.35
C THR A 273 -3.81 -20.13 53.94
N LEU A 274 -4.30 -19.99 52.71
CA LEU A 274 -5.23 -20.94 52.11
C LEU A 274 -4.44 -21.93 51.27
N SER A 275 -4.90 -23.18 51.25
CA SER A 275 -4.31 -24.22 50.43
C SER A 275 -5.36 -25.06 49.73
N GLY A 276 -4.95 -25.71 48.66
CA GLY A 276 -5.75 -26.69 47.96
C GLY A 276 -4.96 -27.35 46.83
N THR A 277 -5.50 -28.43 46.32
CA THR A 277 -4.89 -29.21 45.25
C THR A 277 -5.69 -28.99 43.98
N LEU A 278 -5.01 -28.52 42.93
CA LEU A 278 -5.54 -28.39 41.59
C LEU A 278 -5.09 -29.59 40.76
N SER A 279 -6.05 -30.38 40.29
CA SER A 279 -5.81 -31.51 39.38
C SER A 279 -6.22 -31.10 37.98
N GLU A 280 -5.26 -30.98 37.07
CA GLU A 280 -5.48 -30.63 35.67
C GLU A 280 -5.27 -31.86 34.78
N THR A 281 -6.16 -32.04 33.82
CA THR A 281 -6.02 -32.96 32.70
C THR A 281 -5.77 -32.14 31.44
N ILE A 282 -4.69 -32.46 30.74
CA ILE A 282 -4.27 -31.82 29.50
C ILE A 282 -4.42 -32.84 28.38
N GLN A 283 -5.37 -32.60 27.48
CA GLN A 283 -5.48 -33.33 26.22
C GLN A 283 -4.67 -32.58 25.16
N SER A 284 -3.74 -33.26 24.50
CA SER A 284 -2.97 -32.66 23.42
C SER A 284 -2.83 -33.59 22.22
N LYS A 285 -2.81 -32.99 21.04
CA LYS A 285 -2.57 -33.64 19.75
C LYS A 285 -1.94 -32.59 18.85
N GLN A 286 -0.94 -32.94 18.06
CA GLN A 286 -0.29 -32.01 17.15
C GLN A 286 -0.31 -32.55 15.73
N ILE A 287 -0.28 -31.63 14.77
CA ILE A 287 -0.03 -31.91 13.38
C ILE A 287 1.16 -31.08 12.91
N PHE A 288 2.11 -31.74 12.26
CA PHE A 288 3.20 -31.11 11.55
C PHE A 288 2.93 -31.22 10.05
N VAL A 289 3.05 -30.10 9.35
CA VAL A 289 2.95 -30.00 7.89
C VAL A 289 4.27 -29.45 7.39
N GLY A 290 4.96 -30.25 6.56
CA GLY A 290 6.20 -29.88 5.90
C GLY A 290 6.05 -29.97 4.39
N GLY A 291 6.61 -28.97 3.70
CA GLY A 291 6.59 -28.87 2.26
C GLY A 291 7.61 -27.87 1.73
N ILE A 292 7.55 -27.64 0.42
CA ILE A 292 8.46 -26.78 -0.32
C ILE A 292 7.64 -25.85 -1.21
N VAL A 293 8.02 -24.56 -1.21
CA VAL A 293 7.60 -23.58 -2.21
C VAL A 293 8.67 -23.51 -3.27
N ALA A 294 8.39 -23.94 -4.50
CA ALA A 294 9.33 -23.89 -5.61
C ALA A 294 8.89 -22.86 -6.65
N TYR A 295 9.84 -22.03 -7.10
CA TYR A 295 9.62 -21.07 -8.18
C TYR A 295 10.20 -21.60 -9.47
N GLU A 296 9.44 -21.55 -10.55
CA GLU A 296 9.87 -21.99 -11.88
C GLU A 296 9.72 -20.88 -12.92
N ASP A 297 10.74 -20.69 -13.75
CA ASP A 297 10.64 -19.96 -15.02
C ASP A 297 10.10 -20.93 -16.08
N LEU A 298 8.85 -20.72 -16.50
CA LEU A 298 8.17 -21.61 -17.45
C LEU A 298 8.71 -21.47 -18.88
N ARG A 299 9.38 -20.35 -19.20
CA ARG A 299 10.02 -20.16 -20.51
C ARG A 299 11.33 -20.95 -20.59
N GLN A 300 12.08 -20.99 -19.50
CA GLN A 300 13.35 -21.72 -19.40
C GLN A 300 13.19 -23.17 -18.90
N GLN A 301 12.00 -23.53 -18.38
CA GLN A 301 11.71 -24.80 -17.71
C GLN A 301 12.73 -25.09 -16.61
N LYS A 302 12.99 -24.09 -15.78
CA LYS A 302 14.03 -24.14 -14.76
C LYS A 302 13.50 -23.66 -13.42
N ILE A 303 13.73 -24.48 -12.40
CA ILE A 303 13.55 -24.07 -11.00
C ILE A 303 14.54 -22.93 -10.69
N ILE A 304 13.98 -21.80 -10.32
CA ILE A 304 14.69 -20.61 -9.89
C ILE A 304 15.22 -20.85 -8.47
N GLU A 305 14.30 -21.08 -7.53
CA GLU A 305 14.61 -21.25 -6.11
C GLU A 305 13.60 -22.15 -5.41
N ARG A 306 13.97 -22.61 -4.20
CA ARG A 306 13.12 -23.42 -3.32
C ARG A 306 13.20 -22.94 -1.88
N TYR A 307 12.04 -22.81 -1.24
CA TYR A 307 11.93 -22.36 0.14
C TYR A 307 11.15 -23.40 0.96
N PRO A 308 11.61 -23.75 2.18
CA PRO A 308 10.86 -24.64 3.04
C PRO A 308 9.58 -23.96 3.54
N LEU A 309 8.48 -24.71 3.54
CA LEU A 309 7.20 -24.31 4.14
C LEU A 309 6.85 -25.33 5.22
N GLU A 310 7.03 -24.94 6.47
CA GLU A 310 6.82 -25.81 7.62
C GLU A 310 5.88 -25.15 8.62
N THR A 311 4.99 -25.92 9.23
CA THR A 311 4.04 -25.44 10.23
C THR A 311 3.67 -26.56 11.19
N THR A 312 3.59 -26.22 12.48
CA THR A 312 3.08 -27.11 13.52
C THR A 312 1.84 -26.48 14.12
N PHE A 313 0.73 -27.21 14.14
CA PHE A 313 -0.46 -26.84 14.88
C PHE A 313 -0.68 -27.79 16.05
N ILE A 314 -0.96 -27.23 17.22
CA ILE A 314 -1.16 -27.98 18.47
C ILE A 314 -2.60 -27.75 18.93
N PHE A 315 -3.37 -28.83 18.96
CA PHE A 315 -4.61 -28.88 19.71
C PHE A 315 -4.27 -29.12 21.18
N GLU A 316 -4.77 -28.25 22.06
CA GLU A 316 -4.67 -28.40 23.50
C GLU A 316 -6.04 -28.09 24.15
N ASN A 317 -6.50 -29.00 25.02
CA ASN A 317 -7.64 -28.78 25.90
C ASN A 317 -7.22 -29.04 27.35
N VAL A 318 -7.30 -28.00 28.18
CA VAL A 318 -6.95 -28.06 29.61
C VAL A 318 -8.22 -27.91 30.44
N TYR A 319 -8.51 -28.90 31.27
CA TYR A 319 -9.61 -28.84 32.22
C TYR A 319 -9.19 -29.47 33.54
N GLY A 320 -9.82 -29.07 34.63
CA GLY A 320 -9.40 -29.55 35.94
C GLY A 320 -10.49 -29.55 36.99
N THR A 321 -10.16 -30.17 38.10
CA THR A 321 -10.95 -30.11 39.33
C THR A 321 -10.06 -29.57 40.44
N PHE A 322 -10.68 -28.88 41.38
CA PHE A 322 -9.97 -28.27 42.49
C PHE A 322 -10.59 -28.70 43.81
N ARG A 323 -9.71 -29.05 44.77
CA ARG A 323 -10.09 -29.41 46.13
C ARG A 323 -9.38 -28.50 47.13
N GLY A 324 -10.14 -27.67 47.85
CA GLY A 324 -9.63 -26.72 48.83
C GLY A 324 -10.45 -25.44 48.85
N ASP A 325 -9.90 -24.35 49.38
CA ASP A 325 -10.56 -23.04 49.31
C ASP A 325 -10.32 -22.39 47.94
N LYS A 326 -11.40 -22.21 47.15
CA LYS A 326 -11.35 -21.64 45.78
C LYS A 326 -10.81 -20.21 45.73
N LYS A 327 -10.69 -19.52 46.87
CA LYS A 327 -10.02 -18.22 46.98
C LYS A 327 -8.51 -18.32 46.78
N VAL A 328 -7.92 -19.51 46.90
CA VAL A 328 -6.50 -19.72 46.61
C VAL A 328 -6.21 -19.61 45.11
N LEU A 329 -7.19 -19.84 44.22
CA LEU A 329 -6.99 -19.89 42.76
C LEU A 329 -6.86 -18.51 42.14
N ASN A 330 -5.96 -18.37 41.16
CA ASN A 330 -5.91 -17.20 40.29
C ASN A 330 -6.94 -17.32 39.13
N ASP A 331 -7.04 -16.29 38.29
CA ASP A 331 -8.05 -16.26 37.23
C ASP A 331 -7.83 -17.33 36.15
N GLU A 332 -6.58 -17.61 35.75
CA GLU A 332 -6.26 -18.64 34.76
C GLU A 332 -6.55 -20.06 35.29
N GLU A 333 -6.15 -20.37 36.52
CA GLU A 333 -6.46 -21.62 37.21
C GLU A 333 -7.98 -21.77 37.43
N ARG A 334 -8.69 -20.67 37.62
CA ARG A 334 -10.15 -20.71 37.74
C ARG A 334 -10.83 -20.99 36.40
N LYS A 335 -10.26 -20.55 35.26
CA LYS A 335 -10.79 -20.87 33.92
C LYS A 335 -10.73 -22.37 33.62
N THR A 336 -9.77 -23.11 34.19
CA THR A 336 -9.71 -24.58 34.02
C THR A 336 -10.82 -25.30 34.78
N LEU A 337 -11.41 -24.67 35.80
CA LEU A 337 -12.50 -25.20 36.62
C LEU A 337 -13.87 -24.93 35.99
N GLY A 338 -14.16 -25.69 34.94
CA GLY A 338 -15.40 -25.57 34.17
C GLY A 338 -15.31 -26.22 32.79
N GLY A 339 -14.09 -26.53 32.35
CA GLY A 339 -13.86 -27.38 31.20
C GLY A 339 -14.23 -28.84 31.46
N ALA A 340 -14.36 -29.60 30.38
CA ALA A 340 -14.55 -31.04 30.41
C ALA A 340 -13.69 -31.67 29.31
N GLN A 341 -13.60 -33.00 29.36
CA GLN A 341 -13.02 -33.76 28.27
C GLN A 341 -13.82 -33.47 26.99
N ILE A 342 -13.10 -33.12 25.92
CA ILE A 342 -13.68 -32.99 24.59
C ILE A 342 -13.08 -34.06 23.66
N PRO A 343 -13.80 -34.49 22.60
CA PRO A 343 -13.23 -35.35 21.59
C PRO A 343 -12.00 -34.71 20.94
N PHE A 344 -10.97 -35.51 20.69
CA PHE A 344 -9.83 -35.04 19.91
C PHE A 344 -10.28 -34.68 18.48
N PRO A 345 -9.74 -33.61 17.88
CA PRO A 345 -10.03 -33.29 16.50
C PRO A 345 -9.49 -34.38 15.56
N THR A 346 -10.14 -34.52 14.40
CA THR A 346 -9.63 -35.35 13.31
C THR A 346 -8.44 -34.68 12.65
N SER A 347 -7.63 -35.45 11.93
CA SER A 347 -6.47 -34.94 11.20
C SER A 347 -6.86 -33.86 10.18
N GLU A 348 -7.98 -34.05 9.47
CA GLU A 348 -8.49 -33.09 8.48
C GLU A 348 -8.91 -31.78 9.15
N LYS A 349 -9.57 -31.86 10.31
CA LYS A 349 -9.93 -30.66 11.06
C LYS A 349 -8.68 -29.91 11.53
N MET A 350 -7.67 -30.62 12.02
CA MET A 350 -6.40 -30.00 12.43
C MET A 350 -5.66 -29.37 11.25
N LEU A 351 -5.71 -29.98 10.05
CA LEU A 351 -5.16 -29.38 8.83
C LEU A 351 -5.86 -28.08 8.46
N VAL A 352 -7.19 -28.03 8.56
CA VAL A 352 -7.96 -26.80 8.34
C VAL A 352 -7.62 -25.75 9.40
N ASP A 353 -7.54 -26.14 10.67
CA ASP A 353 -7.18 -25.21 11.75
C ASP A 353 -5.73 -24.69 11.60
N ALA A 354 -4.84 -25.46 10.93
CA ALA A 354 -3.48 -25.04 10.57
C ALA A 354 -3.41 -24.16 9.30
N SER A 355 -4.50 -24.02 8.54
CA SER A 355 -4.50 -23.34 7.23
C SER A 355 -4.02 -21.90 7.31
N SER A 356 -4.46 -21.18 8.35
CA SER A 356 -4.14 -19.78 8.55
C SER A 356 -2.64 -19.57 8.79
N LEU A 357 -2.01 -20.48 9.55
CA LEU A 357 -0.56 -20.44 9.81
C LEU A 357 0.23 -20.78 8.54
N LEU A 358 -0.19 -21.80 7.79
CA LEU A 358 0.42 -22.16 6.50
C LEU A 358 0.33 -21.00 5.51
N LYS A 359 -0.83 -20.34 5.45
CA LYS A 359 -1.08 -19.17 4.61
C LYS A 359 -0.18 -18.00 4.97
N GLU A 360 -0.04 -17.70 6.26
CA GLU A 360 0.83 -16.63 6.74
C GLU A 360 2.30 -16.91 6.41
N ASN A 361 2.77 -18.14 6.64
CA ASN A 361 4.13 -18.55 6.31
C ASN A 361 4.40 -18.49 4.81
N LEU A 362 3.46 -18.96 3.98
CA LEU A 362 3.55 -18.85 2.54
C LEU A 362 3.59 -17.37 2.09
N LYS A 363 2.73 -16.51 2.65
CA LYS A 363 2.74 -15.06 2.38
C LYS A 363 4.12 -14.46 2.69
N ASN A 364 4.70 -14.82 3.83
CA ASN A 364 6.00 -14.32 4.25
C ASN A 364 7.12 -14.77 3.30
N ILE A 365 7.10 -16.01 2.81
CA ILE A 365 8.06 -16.50 1.81
C ILE A 365 7.95 -15.69 0.52
N ILE A 366 6.73 -15.47 0.01
CA ILE A 366 6.53 -14.75 -1.26
C ILE A 366 6.93 -13.27 -1.14
N LEU A 367 6.64 -12.64 0.00
CA LEU A 367 7.04 -11.25 0.24
C LEU A 367 8.54 -11.09 0.46
N ALA A 368 9.19 -12.04 1.14
CA ALA A 368 10.63 -12.01 1.36
C ALA A 368 11.42 -12.35 0.09
N HIS A 369 10.81 -13.14 -0.80
CA HIS A 369 11.40 -13.62 -2.04
C HIS A 369 10.40 -13.45 -3.19
N PRO A 370 10.24 -12.25 -3.76
CA PRO A 370 9.40 -12.04 -4.92
C PRO A 370 9.99 -12.76 -6.13
N ILE A 371 9.16 -13.53 -6.84
CA ILE A 371 9.60 -14.17 -8.10
C ILE A 371 9.82 -13.14 -9.21
N VAL A 372 9.13 -12.01 -9.12
CA VAL A 372 9.32 -10.81 -9.94
C VAL A 372 9.75 -9.69 -8.99
N GLU A 373 11.04 -9.63 -8.66
CA GLU A 373 11.60 -8.42 -8.05
C GLU A 373 11.66 -7.31 -9.10
N ASP A 374 11.42 -6.07 -8.66
CA ASP A 374 11.62 -4.86 -9.44
C ASP A 374 13.00 -4.88 -10.13
N ILE A 375 13.00 -5.14 -11.44
CA ILE A 375 14.11 -4.86 -12.38
C ILE A 375 14.21 -3.31 -12.56
N ASN A 376 14.14 -2.57 -11.45
CA ASN A 376 14.26 -1.11 -11.38
C ASN A 376 15.35 -0.66 -10.38
N THR A 377 16.12 -1.59 -9.82
CA THR A 377 17.41 -1.28 -9.18
C THR A 377 18.51 -2.08 -9.87
N ASP A 378 18.81 -1.71 -11.12
CA ASP A 378 20.16 -1.71 -11.70
C ASP A 378 20.07 -1.42 -13.19
N ASN A 379 20.10 -0.12 -13.55
CA ASN A 379 20.85 0.45 -14.67
C ASN A 379 20.80 1.98 -14.65
#